data_AF-A0A9X1VGZ3-F1
#
_entry.id   AF-A0A9X1VGZ3-F1
#
_cell.length_a   1.000
_cell.length_b   1.000
_cell.length_c   1.000
_cell.angle_alpha   90.00
_cell.angle_beta   90.00
_cell.angle_gamma   90.00
#
_symmetry.space_group_name_H-M   'P 1'
#
loop_
_entity.id
_entity.type
_entity.pdbx_description
1 polymer ?
#
loop_
_entity_poly.entity_id
_entity_poly.type
_entity_poly.pdbx_seq_one_letter_code
_entity_poly.pdbx_strand_id
1 'polypeptide(L)'
;MNRYLLAAPLLIAAPAFNRVLEFFAPPPPAEYAVRPAAVQMPAAPAAAKALKGTQATASVTDVVNAANAFIATLSTAQQATLLQAFNSTTVTKWSNLPVNSTNRIGLRLDGLTAAQQTAALAVVQAATGTVAGDGFNEIQQIRAADDNLAANGGGSAYGSGVYLIAFLGTPSTTGTWMLQFGGHHLATNITYGNGTVTGASPKFEGVEPLTFTTANANVLPTGTVCAPLSNEGTAMLAMLNGLTAAQKTTAKLSQTFNDVVLGPNGNGQFPATKVGLAVSTLSAAQQQLVVDAMRPWVQDSDDATAVSLLATYTSQLAGTYIAYSGTGNLTAQSDYVRIDGPNVWIEFVCQGGVVYQSQIHYHTVWRDRARDYGGNFYTTVTGTKAAEAARLFSVYPNPLPAGQALQVQLATPAFAATYTLRNALGQAVLTRTFAGSAAEVPLNSLAPGLYLLSVQADGQAPATQRVTVQ
;
A
#
# COMPACT_ATOMS: atom_id res chain seq x y z
N MET A 1 -62.16 -51.32 -18.82
CA MET A 1 -63.19 -50.45 -18.22
C MET A 1 -62.97 -49.02 -18.72
N ASN A 2 -64.06 -48.32 -19.03
CA ASN A 2 -64.14 -47.08 -19.82
C ASN A 2 -63.80 -45.78 -19.04
N ARG A 3 -63.16 -44.83 -19.78
CA ARG A 3 -63.32 -43.35 -19.86
C ARG A 3 -63.25 -42.44 -18.61
N TYR A 4 -62.48 -41.33 -18.67
CA TYR A 4 -62.96 -39.96 -19.02
C TYR A 4 -61.96 -38.76 -18.76
N LEU A 5 -61.97 -37.78 -19.71
CA LEU A 5 -61.78 -36.28 -19.70
C LEU A 5 -60.49 -35.60 -19.13
N LEU A 6 -59.68 -34.84 -19.92
CA LEU A 6 -59.72 -33.39 -20.38
C LEU A 6 -59.22 -32.37 -19.32
N ALA A 7 -58.44 -31.29 -19.57
CA ALA A 7 -58.30 -30.36 -20.71
C ALA A 7 -56.95 -29.57 -20.74
N ALA A 8 -56.74 -28.80 -21.83
CA ALA A 8 -55.51 -28.16 -22.33
C ALA A 8 -55.36 -26.63 -22.03
N PRO A 9 -54.20 -25.98 -22.35
CA PRO A 9 -53.94 -24.54 -22.16
C PRO A 9 -54.10 -23.68 -23.45
N LEU A 10 -54.12 -22.34 -23.32
CA LEU A 10 -54.27 -21.39 -24.44
C LEU A 10 -53.09 -20.38 -24.54
N LEU A 11 -52.61 -20.17 -25.78
CA LEU A 11 -51.66 -19.16 -26.29
C LEU A 11 -52.27 -17.71 -26.27
N ILE A 12 -51.59 -16.56 -26.54
CA ILE A 12 -51.00 -16.07 -27.81
C ILE A 12 -50.28 -14.70 -27.61
N ALA A 13 -49.10 -14.59 -28.25
CA ALA A 13 -48.38 -13.51 -28.98
C ALA A 13 -48.48 -11.97 -28.71
N ALA A 14 -47.32 -11.31 -28.87
CA ALA A 14 -47.10 -9.90 -29.23
C ALA A 14 -47.01 -9.73 -30.77
N PRO A 15 -47.11 -8.51 -31.39
CA PRO A 15 -45.89 -7.67 -31.61
C PRO A 15 -46.08 -6.13 -31.87
N ALA A 16 -44.92 -5.44 -31.90
CA ALA A 16 -44.49 -4.33 -32.78
C ALA A 16 -44.87 -2.83 -32.59
N PHE A 17 -43.79 -2.04 -32.67
CA PHE A 17 -43.54 -0.58 -32.78
C PHE A 17 -44.35 0.23 -33.83
N ASN A 18 -44.65 1.51 -33.54
CA ASN A 18 -44.35 2.65 -34.44
C ASN A 18 -44.48 4.06 -33.77
N ARG A 19 -43.76 5.03 -34.36
CA ARG A 19 -43.44 6.44 -33.95
C ARG A 19 -44.55 7.48 -34.21
N VAL A 20 -44.37 8.72 -33.66
CA VAL A 20 -44.53 10.11 -34.23
C VAL A 20 -44.77 11.10 -33.05
N LEU A 21 -43.78 11.94 -32.66
CA LEU A 21 -43.54 13.39 -32.98
C LEU A 21 -44.64 14.39 -32.57
N GLU A 22 -44.20 15.46 -31.88
CA GLU A 22 -44.63 16.88 -31.86
C GLU A 22 -44.73 17.47 -30.44
N PHE A 23 -44.44 18.75 -30.13
CA PHE A 23 -43.60 19.85 -30.63
C PHE A 23 -43.75 21.00 -29.57
N PHE A 24 -42.75 21.86 -29.42
CA PHE A 24 -42.62 23.10 -28.64
C PHE A 24 -43.86 23.86 -28.07
N ALA A 25 -43.75 24.36 -26.81
CA ALA A 25 -44.29 25.67 -26.34
C ALA A 25 -43.66 26.13 -24.98
N PRO A 26 -43.69 27.45 -24.63
CA PRO A 26 -42.62 28.21 -23.93
C PRO A 26 -42.85 28.44 -22.40
N PRO A 27 -41.88 29.03 -21.65
CA PRO A 27 -42.00 29.20 -20.20
C PRO A 27 -42.83 30.45 -19.81
N PRO A 28 -43.45 30.49 -18.61
CA PRO A 28 -44.15 31.67 -18.11
C PRO A 28 -43.19 32.75 -17.53
N PRO A 29 -43.64 34.02 -17.46
CA PRO A 29 -42.78 35.20 -17.33
C PRO A 29 -42.38 35.56 -15.89
N ALA A 30 -41.32 36.38 -15.80
CA ALA A 30 -40.71 36.88 -14.57
C ALA A 30 -41.56 37.94 -13.87
N GLU A 31 -41.71 37.81 -12.55
CA GLU A 31 -42.13 38.90 -11.66
C GLU A 31 -40.98 39.34 -10.76
N TYR A 32 -40.73 40.65 -10.76
CA TYR A 32 -39.83 41.36 -9.86
C TYR A 32 -40.52 41.57 -8.50
N ALA A 33 -39.86 41.18 -7.41
CA ALA A 33 -40.23 41.61 -6.06
C ALA A 33 -38.99 42.02 -5.25
N VAL A 34 -39.17 43.09 -4.48
CA VAL A 34 -38.19 43.96 -3.82
C VAL A 34 -37.49 43.27 -2.63
N ARG A 35 -36.19 43.55 -2.47
CA ARG A 35 -35.31 43.09 -1.37
C ARG A 35 -35.68 43.71 0.00
N PRO A 36 -35.71 42.91 1.09
CA PRO A 36 -35.43 43.41 2.44
C PRO A 36 -33.95 43.22 2.83
N ALA A 37 -33.52 44.01 3.81
CA ALA A 37 -32.14 44.21 4.25
C ALA A 37 -31.40 42.95 4.74
N ALA A 38 -30.08 42.94 4.55
CA ALA A 38 -29.17 41.86 4.89
C ALA A 38 -29.06 41.63 6.41
N VAL A 39 -29.48 40.45 6.86
CA VAL A 39 -29.03 39.85 8.12
C VAL A 39 -27.88 38.92 7.79
N GLN A 40 -26.70 39.20 8.36
CA GLN A 40 -25.49 38.43 8.14
C GLN A 40 -25.59 37.10 8.90
N MET A 41 -25.92 36.01 8.19
CA MET A 41 -25.86 34.66 8.73
C MET A 41 -24.42 34.13 8.73
N PRO A 42 -24.03 33.31 9.74
CA PRO A 42 -22.72 32.68 9.77
C PRO A 42 -22.54 31.73 8.57
N ALA A 43 -21.32 31.67 8.04
CA ALA A 43 -20.98 30.88 6.85
C ALA A 43 -21.38 29.41 7.02
N ALA A 44 -22.10 28.88 6.03
CA ALA A 44 -22.42 27.46 5.94
C ALA A 44 -21.13 26.62 5.83
N PRO A 45 -21.06 25.46 6.49
CA PRO A 45 -19.92 24.55 6.34
C PRO A 45 -19.83 24.09 4.88
N ALA A 46 -18.62 24.10 4.33
CA ALA A 46 -18.35 23.68 2.97
C ALA A 46 -18.85 22.24 2.76
N ALA A 47 -19.84 22.06 1.87
CA ALA A 47 -20.32 20.74 1.49
C ALA A 47 -19.18 19.94 0.83
N ALA A 48 -18.90 18.75 1.35
CA ALA A 48 -18.01 17.81 0.72
C ALA A 48 -18.53 17.47 -0.69
N LYS A 49 -17.72 17.73 -1.72
CA LYS A 49 -18.02 17.28 -3.08
C LYS A 49 -18.12 15.75 -3.09
N ALA A 50 -19.14 15.23 -3.76
CA ALA A 50 -19.29 13.80 -4.01
C ALA A 50 -18.01 13.20 -4.63
N LEU A 51 -17.73 11.94 -4.28
CA LEU A 51 -16.60 11.15 -4.78
C LEU A 51 -16.59 11.20 -6.32
N LYS A 52 -15.47 11.63 -6.91
CA LYS A 52 -15.30 11.67 -8.38
C LYS A 52 -15.28 10.24 -8.94
N GLY A 53 -15.89 10.05 -10.11
CA GLY A 53 -15.88 8.79 -10.85
C GLY A 53 -14.47 8.33 -11.27
N THR A 54 -14.34 7.01 -11.41
CA THR A 54 -13.16 6.15 -11.55
C THR A 54 -12.32 6.30 -12.85
N GLN A 55 -12.20 7.48 -13.45
CA GLN A 55 -11.58 7.60 -14.79
C GLN A 55 -10.21 8.31 -14.90
N ALA A 56 -9.55 8.68 -13.81
CA ALA A 56 -8.15 9.14 -13.88
C ALA A 56 -7.43 8.95 -12.54
N THR A 57 -6.14 8.63 -12.62
CA THR A 57 -5.22 8.53 -11.48
C THR A 57 -5.32 9.75 -10.57
N ALA A 58 -5.35 9.52 -9.26
CA ALA A 58 -5.08 10.59 -8.31
C ALA A 58 -3.56 10.87 -8.30
N SER A 59 -3.20 12.11 -8.63
CA SER A 59 -1.84 12.60 -8.43
C SER A 59 -1.53 12.73 -6.93
N VAL A 60 -0.26 12.84 -6.54
CA VAL A 60 0.10 13.19 -5.14
C VAL A 60 -0.61 14.48 -4.70
N THR A 61 -0.84 15.42 -5.61
CA THR A 61 -1.65 16.62 -5.35
C THR A 61 -3.09 16.28 -4.97
N ASP A 62 -3.73 15.29 -5.61
CA ASP A 62 -5.09 14.87 -5.26
C ASP A 62 -5.14 14.23 -3.87
N VAL A 63 -4.14 13.42 -3.52
CA VAL A 63 -4.02 12.84 -2.16
C VAL A 63 -3.84 13.95 -1.12
N VAL A 64 -2.95 14.91 -1.37
CA VAL A 64 -2.71 16.05 -0.48
C VAL A 64 -3.97 16.91 -0.33
N ASN A 65 -4.71 17.14 -1.42
CA ASN A 65 -5.98 17.86 -1.37
C ASN A 65 -7.03 17.12 -0.52
N ALA A 66 -7.16 15.80 -0.69
CA ALA A 66 -8.05 14.98 0.11
C ALA A 66 -7.63 14.98 1.60
N ALA A 67 -6.33 14.86 1.88
CA ALA A 67 -5.79 14.90 3.24
C ALA A 67 -6.06 16.24 3.94
N ASN A 68 -5.84 17.36 3.25
CA ASN A 68 -6.13 18.69 3.77
C ASN A 68 -7.63 18.93 3.97
N ALA A 69 -8.47 18.41 3.07
CA ALA A 69 -9.93 18.43 3.24
C ALA A 69 -10.36 17.64 4.48
N PHE A 70 -9.78 16.47 4.71
CA PHE A 70 -10.02 15.69 5.93
C PHE A 70 -9.58 16.44 7.19
N ILE A 71 -8.34 16.97 7.23
CA ILE A 71 -7.82 17.76 8.36
C ILE A 71 -8.77 18.92 8.72
N ALA A 72 -9.31 19.62 7.71
CA ALA A 72 -10.23 20.74 7.92
C ALA A 72 -11.55 20.36 8.61
N THR A 73 -11.94 19.08 8.59
CA THR A 73 -13.14 18.59 9.31
C THR A 73 -12.90 18.28 10.79
N LEU A 74 -11.64 18.28 11.23
CA LEU A 74 -11.22 17.79 12.53
C LEU A 74 -11.03 18.91 13.56
N SER A 75 -11.38 18.62 14.81
CA SER A 75 -10.99 19.44 15.95
C SER A 75 -9.47 19.43 16.16
N THR A 76 -8.92 20.43 16.87
CA THR A 76 -7.48 20.48 17.19
C THR A 76 -6.98 19.22 17.89
N ALA A 77 -7.79 18.64 18.79
CA ALA A 77 -7.45 17.39 19.47
C ALA A 77 -7.39 16.20 18.49
N GLN A 78 -8.36 16.10 17.57
CA GLN A 78 -8.34 15.07 16.54
C GLN A 78 -7.16 15.26 15.57
N GLN A 79 -6.83 16.49 15.19
CA GLN A 79 -5.66 16.79 14.36
C GLN A 79 -4.36 16.37 15.04
N ALA A 80 -4.21 16.59 16.36
CA ALA A 80 -3.03 16.14 17.11
C ALA A 80 -2.90 14.61 17.18
N THR A 81 -4.02 13.87 17.16
CA THR A 81 -4.01 12.41 17.06
C THR A 81 -3.72 11.93 15.63
N LEU A 82 -4.22 12.63 14.61
CA LEU A 82 -4.00 12.31 13.20
C LEU A 82 -2.55 12.55 12.77
N LEU A 83 -2.01 13.74 13.09
CA LEU A 83 -0.69 14.20 12.68
C LEU A 83 0.36 13.73 13.69
N GLN A 84 1.13 12.72 13.30
CA GLN A 84 2.21 12.17 14.11
C GLN A 84 3.57 12.50 13.47
N ALA A 85 4.65 12.33 14.23
CA ALA A 85 5.99 12.54 13.69
C ALA A 85 6.35 11.49 12.63
N PHE A 86 7.09 11.86 11.59
CA PHE A 86 7.66 10.92 10.62
C PHE A 86 9.05 10.47 11.10
N ASN A 87 9.14 9.31 11.75
CA ASN A 87 10.41 8.77 12.26
C ASN A 87 10.37 7.22 12.34
N SER A 88 11.51 6.60 12.64
CA SER A 88 11.66 5.14 12.70
C SER A 88 10.77 4.47 13.75
N THR A 89 10.25 5.20 14.74
CA THR A 89 9.38 4.63 15.77
C THR A 89 7.92 4.61 15.33
N THR A 90 7.45 5.67 14.65
CA THR A 90 6.05 5.82 14.26
C THR A 90 5.72 5.08 12.97
N VAL A 91 6.63 5.04 11.99
CA VAL A 91 6.40 4.33 10.71
C VAL A 91 6.17 2.83 10.90
N THR A 92 6.65 2.25 11.99
CA THR A 92 6.46 0.84 12.31
C THR A 92 5.21 0.56 13.16
N LYS A 93 4.41 1.58 13.49
CA LYS A 93 3.20 1.45 14.34
C LYS A 93 1.97 1.04 13.53
N TRP A 94 2.01 -0.18 13.02
CA TRP A 94 0.89 -0.87 12.39
C TRP A 94 0.86 -2.33 12.85
N SER A 95 -0.26 -3.00 12.63
CA SER A 95 -0.51 -4.39 13.04
C SER A 95 -1.55 -5.00 12.11
N ASN A 96 -1.55 -6.33 11.98
CA ASN A 96 -2.63 -7.10 11.35
C ASN A 96 -3.62 -7.68 12.39
N LEU A 97 -3.27 -7.69 13.68
CA LEU A 97 -4.07 -8.29 14.75
C LEU A 97 -5.33 -7.48 15.08
N PRO A 98 -6.31 -8.03 15.81
CA PRO A 98 -7.45 -7.25 16.30
C PRO A 98 -7.04 -5.97 17.05
N VAL A 99 -7.90 -4.94 17.03
CA VAL A 99 -7.58 -3.56 17.46
C VAL A 99 -7.37 -3.41 18.97
N ASN A 100 -7.59 -4.47 19.76
CA ASN A 100 -7.14 -4.52 21.15
C ASN A 100 -5.61 -4.52 21.31
N SER A 101 -4.83 -4.63 20.22
CA SER A 101 -3.37 -4.51 20.21
C SER A 101 -2.90 -3.05 20.15
N THR A 102 -2.02 -2.65 21.07
CA THR A 102 -1.57 -1.26 21.32
C THR A 102 -0.60 -0.68 20.28
N ASN A 103 -0.45 -1.30 19.11
CA ASN A 103 0.60 -0.96 18.16
C ASN A 103 0.17 -0.06 17.01
N ARG A 104 -1.09 0.40 16.95
CA ARG A 104 -1.57 1.33 15.92
C ARG A 104 -1.65 2.76 16.44
N ILE A 105 -1.43 3.72 15.55
CA ILE A 105 -1.56 5.17 15.80
C ILE A 105 -2.63 5.77 14.88
N GLY A 106 -3.12 6.95 15.23
CA GLY A 106 -4.10 7.69 14.44
C GLY A 106 -5.53 7.67 14.99
N LEU A 107 -6.45 8.19 14.19
CA LEU A 107 -7.87 8.29 14.52
C LEU A 107 -8.61 7.01 14.12
N ARG A 108 -9.32 6.39 15.07
CA ARG A 108 -10.28 5.32 14.77
C ARG A 108 -11.51 5.87 14.06
N LEU A 109 -12.00 5.19 13.03
CA LEU A 109 -13.16 5.63 12.25
C LEU A 109 -14.44 5.73 13.09
N ASP A 110 -14.66 4.82 14.04
CA ASP A 110 -15.82 4.84 14.94
C ASP A 110 -15.81 6.02 15.94
N GLY A 111 -14.67 6.69 16.12
CA GLY A 111 -14.55 7.94 16.86
C GLY A 111 -14.78 9.19 16.01
N LEU A 112 -15.07 9.04 14.71
CA LEU A 112 -15.30 10.13 13.76
C LEU A 112 -16.78 10.28 13.42
N THR A 113 -17.20 11.50 13.08
CA THR A 113 -18.54 11.74 12.49
C THR A 113 -18.63 11.15 11.09
N ALA A 114 -19.84 10.92 10.57
CA ALA A 114 -20.03 10.39 9.21
C ALA A 114 -19.32 11.22 8.11
N ALA A 115 -19.32 12.55 8.26
CA ALA A 115 -18.62 13.46 7.34
C ALA A 115 -17.08 13.28 7.44
N GLN A 116 -16.56 13.13 8.65
CA GLN A 116 -15.14 12.88 8.90
C GLN A 116 -14.72 11.49 8.37
N GLN A 117 -15.52 10.45 8.56
CA GLN A 117 -15.27 9.12 8.00
C GLN A 117 -15.24 9.14 6.47
N THR A 118 -16.19 9.84 5.85
CA THR A 118 -16.23 10.02 4.38
C THR A 118 -14.97 10.71 3.88
N ALA A 119 -14.56 11.80 4.56
CA ALA A 119 -13.34 12.52 4.19
C ALA A 119 -12.07 11.68 4.40
N ALA A 120 -11.98 10.89 5.48
CA ALA A 120 -10.87 9.98 5.73
C ALA A 120 -10.74 8.92 4.62
N LEU A 121 -11.85 8.27 4.25
CA LEU A 121 -11.86 7.25 3.19
C LEU A 121 -11.60 7.85 1.80
N ALA A 122 -11.94 9.12 1.56
CA ALA A 122 -11.57 9.81 0.33
C ALA A 122 -10.04 9.97 0.19
N VAL A 123 -9.29 10.09 1.30
CA VAL A 123 -7.82 10.08 1.27
C VAL A 123 -7.30 8.72 0.82
N VAL A 124 -7.85 7.64 1.39
CA VAL A 124 -7.46 6.27 1.04
C VAL A 124 -7.76 6.01 -0.42
N GLN A 125 -8.97 6.33 -0.89
CA GLN A 125 -9.36 6.19 -2.28
C GLN A 125 -8.46 6.96 -3.24
N ALA A 126 -8.03 8.17 -2.87
CA ALA A 126 -7.08 8.94 -3.68
C ALA A 126 -5.67 8.34 -3.66
N ALA A 127 -5.29 7.61 -2.60
CA ALA A 127 -3.94 7.07 -2.46
C ALA A 127 -3.75 5.68 -3.11
N THR A 128 -4.83 4.98 -3.45
CA THR A 128 -4.81 3.58 -3.86
C THR A 128 -5.35 3.36 -5.26
N GLY A 129 -5.04 2.21 -5.85
CA GLY A 129 -5.40 1.89 -7.23
C GLY A 129 -6.90 1.79 -7.49
N THR A 130 -7.25 1.88 -8.76
CA THR A 130 -8.64 1.91 -9.25
C THR A 130 -9.10 0.60 -9.88
N VAL A 131 -8.22 -0.40 -9.95
CA VAL A 131 -8.47 -1.71 -10.55
C VAL A 131 -9.55 -2.44 -9.76
N ALA A 132 -10.54 -2.99 -10.46
CA ALA A 132 -11.59 -3.76 -9.82
C ALA A 132 -11.02 -5.05 -9.21
N GLY A 133 -11.36 -5.31 -7.94
CA GLY A 133 -10.80 -6.45 -7.20
C GLY A 133 -9.54 -6.14 -6.40
N ASP A 134 -8.83 -5.05 -6.72
CA ASP A 134 -7.61 -4.60 -6.02
C ASP A 134 -7.80 -3.16 -5.48
N GLY A 135 -6.77 -2.59 -4.85
CA GLY A 135 -6.73 -1.17 -4.49
C GLY A 135 -7.84 -0.74 -3.54
N PHE A 136 -8.51 0.38 -3.84
CA PHE A 136 -9.57 0.87 -2.95
C PHE A 136 -10.74 -0.13 -2.86
N ASN A 137 -11.02 -0.86 -3.94
CA ASN A 137 -12.10 -1.83 -3.95
C ASN A 137 -11.81 -3.00 -2.99
N GLU A 138 -10.59 -3.53 -3.01
CA GLU A 138 -10.17 -4.59 -2.11
C GLU A 138 -10.16 -4.14 -0.64
N ILE A 139 -9.61 -2.96 -0.35
CA ILE A 139 -9.61 -2.38 0.99
C ILE A 139 -11.04 -2.31 1.57
N GLN A 140 -12.02 -1.93 0.75
CA GLN A 140 -13.41 -1.88 1.16
C GLN A 140 -14.00 -3.29 1.36
N GLN A 141 -13.62 -4.28 0.55
CA GLN A 141 -14.01 -5.67 0.77
C GLN A 141 -13.40 -6.24 2.07
N ILE A 142 -12.13 -5.97 2.38
CA ILE A 142 -11.49 -6.40 3.63
C ILE A 142 -12.19 -5.77 4.84
N ARG A 143 -12.50 -4.47 4.79
CA ARG A 143 -13.29 -3.79 5.83
C ARG A 143 -14.68 -4.42 6.01
N ALA A 144 -15.33 -4.81 4.92
CA ALA A 144 -16.62 -5.49 4.96
C ALA A 144 -16.52 -6.92 5.51
N ALA A 145 -15.40 -7.61 5.28
CA ALA A 145 -15.11 -8.92 5.88
C ALA A 145 -14.99 -8.79 7.40
N ASP A 146 -14.35 -7.73 7.89
CA ASP A 146 -14.26 -7.44 9.31
C ASP A 146 -15.62 -7.18 9.98
N ASP A 147 -16.55 -6.51 9.29
CA ASP A 147 -17.94 -6.38 9.76
C ASP A 147 -18.64 -7.75 9.81
N ASN A 148 -18.33 -8.64 8.87
CA ASN A 148 -18.83 -10.00 8.88
C ASN A 148 -18.26 -10.79 10.09
N LEU A 149 -16.97 -10.69 10.37
CA LEU A 149 -16.35 -11.31 11.55
C LEU A 149 -16.94 -10.79 12.87
N ALA A 150 -17.17 -9.48 12.97
CA ALA A 150 -17.79 -8.86 14.14
C ALA A 150 -19.19 -9.44 14.40
N ALA A 151 -19.98 -9.65 13.34
CA ALA A 151 -21.32 -10.23 13.43
C ALA A 151 -21.33 -11.74 13.75
N ASN A 152 -20.22 -12.45 13.52
CA ASN A 152 -20.12 -13.91 13.66
C ASN A 152 -19.24 -14.35 14.84
N GLY A 153 -19.08 -13.50 15.86
CA GLY A 153 -18.44 -13.87 17.13
C GLY A 153 -17.03 -13.33 17.33
N GLY A 154 -16.49 -12.52 16.42
CA GLY A 154 -15.21 -11.82 16.62
C GLY A 154 -15.25 -10.79 17.76
N GLY A 155 -16.39 -10.14 17.98
CA GLY A 155 -16.57 -9.13 19.02
C GLY A 155 -16.05 -7.74 18.64
N SER A 156 -15.90 -6.85 19.62
CA SER A 156 -15.67 -5.40 19.41
C SER A 156 -14.26 -5.02 18.94
N ALA A 157 -13.35 -5.98 18.83
CA ALA A 157 -12.01 -5.77 18.29
C ALA A 157 -11.95 -5.90 16.75
N TYR A 158 -13.08 -6.27 16.12
CA TYR A 158 -13.30 -6.44 14.69
C TYR A 158 -14.30 -5.39 14.20
N GLY A 159 -14.40 -5.22 12.88
CA GLY A 159 -15.37 -4.34 12.24
C GLY A 159 -14.74 -3.16 11.48
N SER A 160 -15.45 -2.68 10.48
CA SER A 160 -15.01 -1.61 9.60
C SER A 160 -14.84 -0.25 10.29
N GLY A 161 -15.46 -0.07 11.46
CA GLY A 161 -15.35 1.12 12.29
C GLY A 161 -14.06 1.19 13.11
N VAL A 162 -13.40 0.07 13.38
CA VAL A 162 -12.20 0.06 14.24
C VAL A 162 -10.89 0.29 13.48
N TYR A 163 -10.97 0.61 12.18
CA TYR A 163 -9.82 0.98 11.34
C TYR A 163 -9.30 2.37 11.74
N LEU A 164 -8.00 2.59 11.58
CA LEU A 164 -7.31 3.80 11.96
C LEU A 164 -6.68 4.48 10.75
N ILE A 165 -6.64 5.82 10.80
CA ILE A 165 -5.92 6.66 9.84
C ILE A 165 -4.95 7.58 10.58
N ALA A 166 -3.69 7.62 10.13
CA ALA A 166 -2.65 8.53 10.61
C ALA A 166 -1.89 9.16 9.44
N PHE A 167 -1.43 10.39 9.63
CA PHE A 167 -0.46 11.04 8.77
C PHE A 167 0.84 11.23 9.55
N LEU A 168 1.94 10.68 9.04
CA LEU A 168 3.25 10.85 9.64
C LEU A 168 3.98 11.96 8.89
N GLY A 169 4.19 13.09 9.55
CA GLY A 169 4.55 14.35 8.89
C GLY A 169 3.32 15.10 8.36
N THR A 170 3.56 16.28 7.79
CA THR A 170 2.49 17.13 7.24
C THR A 170 2.24 16.79 5.77
N PRO A 171 1.00 16.48 5.36
CA PRO A 171 0.67 16.30 3.95
C PRO A 171 1.12 17.48 3.10
N SER A 172 1.97 17.19 2.12
CA SER A 172 2.58 18.21 1.27
C SER A 172 2.98 17.62 -0.07
N THR A 173 2.96 18.45 -1.12
CA THR A 173 3.51 18.11 -2.44
C THR A 173 5.02 18.32 -2.53
N THR A 174 5.66 18.89 -1.51
CA THR A 174 7.10 19.15 -1.49
C THR A 174 7.81 18.44 -0.34
N GLY A 175 7.15 18.28 0.80
CA GLY A 175 7.69 17.61 1.98
C GLY A 175 7.54 16.09 1.94
N THR A 176 8.31 15.40 2.80
CA THR A 176 8.15 13.97 3.04
C THR A 176 7.07 13.73 4.09
N TRP A 177 6.14 12.82 3.80
CA TRP A 177 5.11 12.39 4.75
C TRP A 177 4.59 11.00 4.39
N MET A 178 3.85 10.36 5.29
CA MET A 178 3.26 9.04 5.06
C MET A 178 1.79 9.00 5.43
N LEU A 179 0.99 8.35 4.58
CA LEU A 179 -0.33 7.85 4.93
C LEU A 179 -0.18 6.47 5.57
N GLN A 180 -0.73 6.29 6.76
CA GLN A 180 -1.00 4.98 7.34
C GLN A 180 -2.50 4.78 7.48
N PHE A 181 -3.02 3.70 6.91
CA PHE A 181 -4.40 3.28 7.07
C PHE A 181 -4.45 1.78 7.36
N GLY A 182 -5.23 1.37 8.36
CA GLY A 182 -5.29 -0.06 8.67
C GLY A 182 -6.18 -0.44 9.85
N GLY A 183 -6.43 -1.73 9.97
CA GLY A 183 -7.30 -2.35 10.96
C GLY A 183 -6.93 -3.82 11.09
N HIS A 184 -7.79 -4.62 11.70
CA HIS A 184 -7.63 -6.07 11.64
C HIS A 184 -7.55 -6.49 10.16
N HIS A 185 -6.59 -7.35 9.82
CA HIS A 185 -6.32 -7.76 8.44
C HIS A 185 -5.92 -6.68 7.41
N LEU A 186 -5.60 -5.44 7.81
CA LEU A 186 -5.12 -4.43 6.85
C LEU A 186 -4.04 -3.52 7.44
N ALA A 187 -2.97 -3.32 6.67
CA ALA A 187 -2.08 -2.18 6.83
C ALA A 187 -1.63 -1.66 5.46
N THR A 188 -2.02 -0.43 5.13
CA THR A 188 -1.60 0.31 3.94
C THR A 188 -0.70 1.46 4.38
N ASN A 189 0.58 1.41 3.99
CA ASN A 189 1.57 2.44 4.32
C ASN A 189 2.16 3.03 3.04
N ILE A 190 1.87 4.29 2.75
CA ILE A 190 2.31 4.97 1.52
C ILE A 190 3.09 6.23 1.89
N THR A 191 4.33 6.31 1.44
CA THR A 191 5.25 7.42 1.71
C THR A 191 5.39 8.31 0.48
N TYR A 192 5.18 9.60 0.67
CA TYR A 192 5.28 10.63 -0.34
C TYR A 192 6.53 11.49 -0.10
N GLY A 193 7.10 12.02 -1.17
CA GLY A 193 8.21 12.97 -1.11
C GLY A 193 8.41 13.66 -2.45
N ASN A 194 8.66 14.97 -2.43
CA ASN A 194 8.85 15.79 -3.62
C ASN A 194 7.79 15.56 -4.72
N GLY A 195 6.52 15.44 -4.31
CA GLY A 195 5.38 15.32 -5.23
C GLY A 195 5.24 13.93 -5.88
N THR A 196 5.96 12.93 -5.37
CA THR A 196 5.95 11.56 -5.87
C THR A 196 5.71 10.55 -4.76
N VAL A 197 5.23 9.34 -5.11
CA VAL A 197 5.24 8.21 -4.19
C VAL A 197 6.66 7.66 -4.12
N THR A 198 7.29 7.78 -2.94
CA THR A 198 8.65 7.31 -2.69
C THR A 198 8.67 5.85 -2.20
N GLY A 199 7.55 5.36 -1.67
CA GLY A 199 7.34 3.97 -1.31
C GLY A 199 5.87 3.67 -1.05
N ALA A 200 5.41 2.49 -1.46
CA ALA A 200 4.03 2.04 -1.29
C ALA A 200 3.91 0.82 -0.34
N SER A 201 4.98 0.55 0.42
CA SER A 201 5.10 -0.60 1.29
C SER A 201 5.75 -0.23 2.64
N PRO A 202 5.58 -1.04 3.71
CA PRO A 202 4.92 -2.35 3.73
C PRO A 202 3.41 -2.25 3.55
N LYS A 203 2.85 -3.23 2.83
CA LYS A 203 1.42 -3.47 2.74
C LYS A 203 1.11 -4.87 3.26
N PHE A 204 0.17 -4.97 4.18
CA PHE A 204 -0.32 -6.24 4.72
C PHE A 204 -1.81 -6.35 4.47
N GLU A 205 -2.25 -7.52 4.05
CA GLU A 205 -3.66 -7.84 3.88
C GLU A 205 -3.98 -9.23 4.40
N GLY A 206 -5.21 -9.38 4.86
CA GLY A 206 -5.80 -10.67 5.15
C GLY A 206 -7.28 -10.66 4.90
N VAL A 207 -7.88 -11.84 4.90
CA VAL A 207 -9.33 -11.98 4.87
C VAL A 207 -9.74 -13.27 5.55
N GLU A 208 -10.77 -13.16 6.38
CA GLU A 208 -11.53 -14.28 6.90
C GLU A 208 -13.02 -13.88 6.88
N PRO A 209 -13.94 -14.70 6.31
CA PRO A 209 -13.68 -15.86 5.45
C PRO A 209 -13.26 -15.43 4.03
N LEU A 210 -12.76 -16.35 3.21
CA LEU A 210 -12.27 -16.04 1.84
C LEU A 210 -13.36 -15.47 0.91
N THR A 211 -14.61 -15.86 1.13
CA THR A 211 -15.76 -15.36 0.37
C THR A 211 -16.94 -15.17 1.31
N PHE A 212 -17.69 -14.09 1.14
CA PHE A 212 -18.88 -13.82 1.94
C PHE A 212 -19.84 -12.90 1.20
N THR A 213 -21.06 -12.80 1.73
CA THR A 213 -22.05 -11.81 1.31
C THR A 213 -22.20 -10.78 2.42
N THR A 214 -22.16 -9.48 2.08
CA THR A 214 -22.29 -8.40 3.06
C THR A 214 -23.64 -8.47 3.78
N ALA A 215 -23.60 -8.53 5.11
CA ALA A 215 -24.80 -8.61 5.95
C ALA A 215 -25.37 -7.23 6.32
N ASN A 216 -24.61 -6.16 6.09
CA ASN A 216 -24.99 -4.78 6.37
C ASN A 216 -24.49 -3.84 5.26
N ALA A 217 -24.85 -2.56 5.36
CA ALA A 217 -24.51 -1.52 4.40
C ALA A 217 -23.46 -0.52 4.91
N ASN A 218 -22.64 -0.89 5.90
CA ASN A 218 -21.66 0.04 6.51
C ASN A 218 -20.52 0.42 5.55
N VAL A 219 -20.10 -0.53 4.69
CA VAL A 219 -18.96 -0.36 3.77
C VAL A 219 -19.38 -0.51 2.32
N LEU A 220 -20.13 -1.57 2.01
CA LEU A 220 -20.65 -1.92 0.69
C LEU A 220 -22.14 -2.24 0.82
N PRO A 221 -22.96 -2.11 -0.25
CA PRO A 221 -24.39 -2.43 -0.18
C PRO A 221 -24.65 -3.83 0.38
N THR A 222 -25.70 -4.01 1.18
CA THR A 222 -26.11 -5.34 1.67
C THR A 222 -26.36 -6.30 0.50
N GLY A 223 -25.91 -7.55 0.62
CA GLY A 223 -26.05 -8.55 -0.43
C GLY A 223 -24.93 -8.55 -1.47
N THR A 224 -23.92 -7.69 -1.32
CA THR A 224 -22.72 -7.69 -2.18
C THR A 224 -21.88 -8.94 -1.91
N VAL A 225 -21.58 -9.71 -2.95
CA VAL A 225 -20.65 -10.84 -2.87
C VAL A 225 -19.22 -10.30 -2.91
N CYS A 226 -18.43 -10.65 -1.90
CA CYS A 226 -17.05 -10.22 -1.73
C CYS A 226 -16.11 -11.42 -1.70
N ALA A 227 -14.93 -11.24 -2.29
CA ALA A 227 -13.84 -12.21 -2.34
C ALA A 227 -12.50 -11.46 -2.43
N PRO A 228 -12.13 -10.68 -1.39
CA PRO A 228 -10.83 -10.02 -1.37
C PRO A 228 -9.72 -11.09 -1.37
N LEU A 229 -8.52 -10.71 -1.83
CA LEU A 229 -7.36 -11.59 -2.04
C LEU A 229 -7.56 -12.70 -3.07
N SER A 230 -8.67 -12.69 -3.83
CA SER A 230 -8.94 -13.72 -4.84
C SER A 230 -8.05 -13.56 -6.08
N ASN A 231 -7.68 -12.32 -6.43
CA ASN A 231 -6.74 -12.04 -7.53
C ASN A 231 -5.34 -12.56 -7.19
N GLU A 232 -4.86 -12.26 -5.98
CA GLU A 232 -3.58 -12.68 -5.38
C GLU A 232 -3.49 -14.21 -5.33
N GLY A 233 -4.50 -14.85 -4.74
CA GLY A 233 -4.56 -16.31 -4.61
C GLY A 233 -4.58 -16.99 -5.98
N THR A 234 -5.38 -16.47 -6.93
CA THR A 234 -5.44 -16.99 -8.30
C THR A 234 -4.11 -16.84 -9.03
N ALA A 235 -3.46 -15.68 -8.92
CA ALA A 235 -2.20 -15.42 -9.61
C ALA A 235 -1.04 -16.24 -9.03
N MET A 236 -0.96 -16.38 -7.71
CA MET A 236 0.03 -17.26 -7.06
C MET A 236 -0.17 -18.72 -7.44
N LEU A 237 -1.43 -19.19 -7.46
CA LEU A 237 -1.74 -20.55 -7.88
C LEU A 237 -1.40 -20.78 -9.36
N ALA A 238 -1.68 -19.81 -10.24
CA ALA A 238 -1.31 -19.88 -11.65
C ALA A 238 0.20 -19.98 -11.85
N MET A 239 0.99 -19.18 -11.12
CA MET A 239 2.45 -19.25 -11.09
C MET A 239 2.94 -20.64 -10.69
N LEU A 240 2.44 -21.20 -9.59
CA LEU A 240 2.82 -22.54 -9.14
C LEU A 240 2.40 -23.64 -10.13
N ASN A 241 1.19 -23.55 -10.70
CA ASN A 241 0.69 -24.52 -11.66
C ASN A 241 1.42 -24.47 -13.00
N GLY A 242 2.02 -23.33 -13.35
CA GLY A 242 2.89 -23.20 -14.52
C GLY A 242 4.23 -23.95 -14.38
N LEU A 243 4.63 -24.37 -13.18
CA LEU A 243 5.89 -25.08 -12.95
C LEU A 243 5.81 -26.57 -13.29
N THR A 244 6.89 -27.09 -13.90
CA THR A 244 7.10 -28.53 -14.05
C THR A 244 7.32 -29.22 -12.70
N ALA A 245 7.19 -30.55 -12.64
CA ALA A 245 7.45 -31.31 -11.42
C ALA A 245 8.85 -31.06 -10.83
N ALA A 246 9.90 -31.02 -11.67
CA ALA A 246 11.27 -30.76 -11.23
C ALA A 246 11.46 -29.32 -10.69
N GLN A 247 10.80 -28.34 -11.33
CA GLN A 247 10.78 -26.96 -10.86
C GLN A 247 10.03 -26.83 -9.54
N LYS A 248 8.88 -27.52 -9.36
CA LYS A 248 8.17 -27.59 -8.08
C LYS A 248 9.06 -28.20 -6.98
N THR A 249 9.79 -29.27 -7.26
CA THR A 249 10.76 -29.84 -6.31
C THR A 249 11.82 -28.82 -5.89
N THR A 250 12.33 -28.02 -6.83
CA THR A 250 13.35 -27.00 -6.54
C THR A 250 12.78 -25.79 -5.78
N ALA A 251 11.54 -25.39 -6.07
CA ALA A 251 10.86 -24.29 -5.41
C ALA A 251 10.38 -24.66 -3.99
N LYS A 252 10.22 -25.96 -3.69
CA LYS A 252 9.68 -26.41 -2.41
C LYS A 252 10.68 -26.23 -1.27
N LEU A 253 10.26 -25.52 -0.23
CA LEU A 253 10.99 -25.33 1.02
C LEU A 253 10.85 -26.55 1.92
N SER A 254 11.91 -26.85 2.68
CA SER A 254 11.87 -27.85 3.75
C SER A 254 11.17 -27.35 5.01
N GLN A 255 11.17 -26.04 5.23
CA GLN A 255 10.50 -25.36 6.33
C GLN A 255 9.05 -25.07 5.97
N THR A 256 8.18 -25.12 6.97
CA THR A 256 6.77 -24.71 6.88
C THR A 256 6.55 -23.40 7.61
N PHE A 257 5.59 -22.60 7.15
CA PHE A 257 5.28 -21.29 7.70
C PHE A 257 3.80 -21.24 8.07
N ASN A 258 3.51 -20.84 9.31
CA ASN A 258 2.14 -20.64 9.79
C ASN A 258 1.69 -19.18 9.70
N ASP A 259 2.60 -18.28 9.37
CA ASP A 259 2.36 -16.84 9.23
C ASP A 259 3.39 -16.27 8.24
N VAL A 260 3.18 -15.02 7.80
CA VAL A 260 4.18 -14.27 7.04
C VAL A 260 5.40 -13.96 7.91
N VAL A 261 6.59 -14.05 7.32
CA VAL A 261 7.87 -13.83 8.02
C VAL A 261 8.09 -12.34 8.28
N LEU A 262 7.76 -11.47 7.32
CA LEU A 262 7.97 -10.03 7.41
C LEU A 262 6.67 -9.24 7.66
N GLY A 263 5.78 -9.80 8.48
CA GLY A 263 4.61 -9.09 9.00
C GLY A 263 4.96 -7.90 9.92
N PRO A 264 4.06 -7.51 10.84
CA PRO A 264 4.36 -6.46 11.82
C PRO A 264 5.67 -6.74 12.56
N ASN A 265 6.47 -5.69 12.78
CA ASN A 265 7.81 -5.75 13.39
C ASN A 265 8.93 -6.44 12.56
N GLY A 266 8.63 -7.04 11.41
CA GLY A 266 9.62 -7.63 10.49
C GLY A 266 10.46 -6.61 9.70
N ASN A 267 10.73 -5.43 10.26
CA ASN A 267 11.24 -4.27 9.53
C ASN A 267 12.70 -4.45 9.13
N GLY A 268 12.96 -4.43 7.82
CA GLY A 268 14.31 -4.60 7.26
C GLY A 268 14.93 -5.98 7.49
N GLN A 269 14.18 -6.96 8.01
CA GLN A 269 14.69 -8.30 8.35
C GLN A 269 14.65 -9.26 7.16
N PHE A 270 14.84 -8.75 5.94
CA PHE A 270 14.82 -9.60 4.76
C PHE A 270 15.95 -10.63 4.82
N PRO A 271 15.69 -11.91 4.50
CA PRO A 271 16.74 -12.91 4.42
C PRO A 271 17.84 -12.49 3.45
N ALA A 272 19.09 -12.66 3.88
CA ALA A 272 20.27 -12.38 3.05
C ALA A 272 20.42 -13.42 1.92
N THR A 273 20.06 -14.66 2.20
CA THR A 273 20.12 -15.78 1.25
C THR A 273 18.76 -16.00 0.61
N LYS A 274 18.72 -15.89 -0.72
CA LYS A 274 17.55 -16.27 -1.52
C LYS A 274 17.50 -17.80 -1.63
N VAL A 275 16.29 -18.35 -1.51
CA VAL A 275 16.05 -19.80 -1.58
C VAL A 275 14.84 -20.08 -2.47
N GLY A 276 14.80 -21.29 -3.03
CA GLY A 276 13.77 -21.73 -3.98
C GLY A 276 14.27 -21.72 -5.42
N LEU A 277 13.34 -21.60 -6.35
CA LEU A 277 13.60 -21.67 -7.79
C LEU A 277 13.93 -20.29 -8.34
N ALA A 278 15.12 -20.16 -8.93
CA ALA A 278 15.53 -18.93 -9.61
C ALA A 278 14.68 -18.69 -10.87
N VAL A 279 14.05 -17.53 -10.96
CA VAL A 279 13.16 -17.15 -12.06
C VAL A 279 13.92 -17.05 -13.39
N SER A 280 15.23 -16.76 -13.37
CA SER A 280 16.10 -16.80 -14.55
C SER A 280 16.18 -18.16 -15.24
N THR A 281 15.81 -19.26 -14.55
CA THR A 281 15.80 -20.63 -15.11
C THR A 281 14.45 -21.01 -15.74
N LEU A 282 13.44 -20.15 -15.59
CA LEU A 282 12.10 -20.37 -16.11
C LEU A 282 12.02 -19.99 -17.59
N SER A 283 11.07 -20.60 -18.32
CA SER A 283 10.72 -20.17 -19.68
C SER A 283 10.09 -18.78 -19.66
N ALA A 284 10.06 -18.09 -20.81
CA ALA A 284 9.43 -16.78 -20.92
C ALA A 284 7.95 -16.79 -20.48
N ALA A 285 7.20 -17.85 -20.80
CA ALA A 285 5.81 -17.99 -20.36
C ALA A 285 5.68 -18.15 -18.84
N GLN A 286 6.60 -18.91 -18.22
CA GLN A 286 6.63 -19.07 -16.76
C GLN A 286 7.08 -17.78 -16.05
N GLN A 287 8.04 -17.04 -16.63
CA GLN A 287 8.43 -15.73 -16.11
C GLN A 287 7.27 -14.73 -16.16
N GLN A 288 6.44 -14.77 -17.21
CA GLN A 288 5.25 -13.94 -17.30
C GLN A 288 4.25 -14.25 -16.17
N LEU A 289 4.06 -15.53 -15.81
CA LEU A 289 3.21 -15.90 -14.67
C LEU A 289 3.75 -15.36 -13.34
N VAL A 290 5.08 -15.24 -13.20
CA VAL A 290 5.69 -14.60 -12.01
C VAL A 290 5.41 -13.10 -11.98
N VAL A 291 5.46 -12.41 -13.12
CA VAL A 291 5.06 -10.99 -13.23
C VAL A 291 3.58 -10.83 -12.92
N ASP A 292 2.74 -11.70 -13.45
CA ASP A 292 1.30 -11.70 -13.20
C ASP A 292 1.00 -11.93 -11.70
N ALA A 293 1.78 -12.78 -11.03
CA ALA A 293 1.72 -13.02 -9.59
C ALA A 293 2.29 -11.90 -8.72
N MET A 294 2.93 -10.87 -9.27
CA MET A 294 3.30 -9.66 -8.51
C MET A 294 2.27 -8.55 -8.68
N ARG A 295 1.42 -8.65 -9.71
CA ARG A 295 0.60 -7.54 -10.21
C ARG A 295 -0.47 -7.08 -9.20
N PRO A 296 -1.28 -7.96 -8.56
CA PRO A 296 -2.34 -7.53 -7.66
C PRO A 296 -1.84 -6.61 -6.52
N TRP A 297 -0.78 -7.03 -5.83
CA TRP A 297 -0.11 -6.23 -4.79
C TRP A 297 0.35 -4.84 -5.22
N VAL A 298 0.83 -4.67 -6.46
CA VAL A 298 1.24 -3.32 -6.91
C VAL A 298 0.04 -2.51 -7.41
N GLN A 299 -1.00 -3.16 -7.94
CA GLN A 299 -2.28 -2.52 -8.32
C GLN A 299 -3.06 -1.97 -7.14
N ASP A 300 -2.65 -2.33 -5.93
CA ASP A 300 -3.11 -1.68 -4.72
C ASP A 300 -2.63 -0.24 -4.51
N SER A 301 -1.47 0.06 -5.08
CA SER A 301 -0.95 1.43 -5.13
C SER A 301 -1.70 2.21 -6.20
N ASP A 302 -1.61 3.55 -6.20
CA ASP A 302 -2.14 4.33 -7.32
C ASP A 302 -1.62 3.81 -8.67
N ASP A 303 -2.44 3.90 -9.73
CA ASP A 303 -2.19 3.16 -10.97
C ASP A 303 -0.85 3.55 -11.64
N ALA A 304 -0.39 4.80 -11.48
CA ALA A 304 0.90 5.23 -12.02
C ALA A 304 2.08 4.60 -11.27
N THR A 305 2.00 4.57 -9.93
CA THR A 305 2.95 3.85 -9.09
C THR A 305 2.94 2.36 -9.38
N ALA A 306 1.76 1.75 -9.55
CA ALA A 306 1.60 0.33 -9.88
C ALA A 306 2.36 -0.05 -11.16
N VAL A 307 2.18 0.73 -12.24
CA VAL A 307 2.88 0.55 -13.52
C VAL A 307 4.40 0.63 -13.35
N SER A 308 4.88 1.65 -12.62
CA SER A 308 6.31 1.87 -12.39
C SER A 308 6.94 0.74 -11.55
N LEU A 309 6.26 0.27 -10.51
CA LEU A 309 6.73 -0.80 -9.65
C LEU A 309 6.75 -2.14 -10.39
N LEU A 310 5.69 -2.47 -11.13
CA LEU A 310 5.66 -3.70 -11.91
C LEU A 310 6.77 -3.74 -12.97
N ALA A 311 7.00 -2.62 -13.67
CA ALA A 311 8.10 -2.50 -14.62
C ALA A 311 9.47 -2.68 -13.94
N THR A 312 9.66 -2.08 -12.76
CA THR A 312 10.87 -2.25 -11.95
C THR A 312 11.07 -3.72 -11.59
N TYR A 313 10.07 -4.40 -11.03
CA TYR A 313 10.18 -5.81 -10.63
C TYR A 313 10.39 -6.74 -11.83
N THR A 314 9.74 -6.44 -12.96
CA THR A 314 9.92 -7.17 -14.22
C THR A 314 11.37 -7.07 -14.73
N SER A 315 11.99 -5.89 -14.65
CA SER A 315 13.40 -5.72 -15.03
C SER A 315 14.38 -6.50 -14.14
N GLN A 316 13.91 -6.94 -12.97
CA GLN A 316 14.71 -7.60 -11.95
C GLN A 316 14.49 -9.13 -11.86
N LEU A 317 13.64 -9.71 -12.73
CA LEU A 317 13.27 -11.13 -12.68
C LEU A 317 14.46 -12.07 -12.65
N ALA A 318 15.57 -11.74 -13.33
CA ALA A 318 16.76 -12.59 -13.35
C ALA A 318 17.35 -12.85 -11.95
N GLY A 319 17.15 -11.92 -11.00
CA GLY A 319 17.56 -12.05 -9.60
C GLY A 319 16.42 -12.42 -8.65
N THR A 320 15.26 -12.80 -9.16
CA THR A 320 14.07 -13.16 -8.36
C THR A 320 13.97 -14.67 -8.18
N TYR A 321 13.49 -15.09 -7.01
CA TYR A 321 13.28 -16.47 -6.63
C TYR A 321 11.83 -16.67 -6.22
N ILE A 322 11.29 -17.85 -6.55
CA ILE A 322 9.98 -18.29 -6.09
C ILE A 322 10.15 -19.50 -5.19
N ALA A 323 9.42 -19.53 -4.09
CA ALA A 323 9.46 -20.63 -3.15
C ALA A 323 8.08 -20.92 -2.58
N TYR A 324 7.83 -22.16 -2.18
CA TYR A 324 6.58 -22.52 -1.51
C TYR A 324 6.78 -23.62 -0.47
N SER A 325 5.88 -23.73 0.50
CA SER A 325 5.76 -24.88 1.41
C SER A 325 4.33 -25.40 1.45
N GLY A 326 4.13 -26.56 2.07
CA GLY A 326 2.82 -27.21 2.14
C GLY A 326 2.46 -27.99 0.88
N THR A 327 1.19 -27.93 0.51
CA THR A 327 0.57 -28.64 -0.61
C THR A 327 0.87 -27.98 -1.95
N GLY A 328 1.07 -26.67 -1.96
CA GLY A 328 1.24 -25.86 -3.18
C GLY A 328 -0.08 -25.53 -3.90
N ASN A 329 -1.22 -25.68 -3.23
CA ASN A 329 -2.55 -25.41 -3.79
C ASN A 329 -3.29 -24.23 -3.13
N LEU A 330 -2.76 -23.68 -2.02
CA LEU A 330 -3.39 -22.59 -1.24
C LEU A 330 -4.76 -22.97 -0.67
N THR A 331 -4.90 -24.24 -0.26
CA THR A 331 -6.16 -24.81 0.27
C THR A 331 -6.02 -25.40 1.67
N ALA A 332 -4.79 -25.49 2.20
CA ALA A 332 -4.53 -26.06 3.50
C ALA A 332 -3.78 -25.08 4.40
N GLN A 333 -4.02 -25.16 5.71
CA GLN A 333 -3.25 -24.40 6.70
C GLN A 333 -1.74 -24.64 6.49
N SER A 334 -0.94 -23.57 6.56
CA SER A 334 0.50 -23.56 6.32
C SER A 334 0.93 -23.76 4.85
N ASP A 335 -0.02 -23.75 3.90
CA ASP A 335 0.33 -23.46 2.52
C ASP A 335 0.91 -22.05 2.47
N TYR A 336 2.11 -21.92 1.92
CA TYR A 336 2.87 -20.68 1.89
C TYR A 336 3.55 -20.54 0.54
N VAL A 337 3.55 -19.33 -0.01
CA VAL A 337 4.25 -18.97 -1.24
C VAL A 337 5.00 -17.68 -1.02
N ARG A 338 6.20 -17.59 -1.59
CA ARG A 338 7.03 -16.39 -1.55
C ARG A 338 7.62 -16.06 -2.92
N ILE A 339 7.60 -14.77 -3.24
CA ILE A 339 8.39 -14.15 -4.31
C ILE A 339 9.46 -13.28 -3.65
N ASP A 340 10.73 -13.59 -3.90
CA ASP A 340 11.90 -12.92 -3.32
C ASP A 340 12.83 -12.37 -4.40
N GLY A 341 12.65 -11.10 -4.73
CA GLY A 341 13.40 -10.35 -5.73
C GLY A 341 14.50 -9.45 -5.15
N PRO A 342 15.26 -8.75 -6.02
CA PRO A 342 16.18 -7.69 -5.58
C PRO A 342 15.49 -6.57 -4.80
N ASN A 343 14.29 -6.17 -5.23
CA ASN A 343 13.42 -5.24 -4.50
C ASN A 343 12.15 -5.89 -3.96
N VAL A 344 11.39 -6.56 -4.82
CA VAL A 344 10.08 -7.14 -4.45
C VAL A 344 10.24 -8.25 -3.41
N TRP A 345 9.38 -8.21 -2.40
CA TRP A 345 9.18 -9.28 -1.43
C TRP A 345 7.68 -9.46 -1.23
N ILE A 346 7.14 -10.62 -1.60
CA ILE A 346 5.73 -10.96 -1.41
C ILE A 346 5.66 -12.30 -0.72
N GLU A 347 4.87 -12.39 0.35
CA GLU A 347 4.54 -13.65 1.03
C GLU A 347 3.03 -13.83 1.03
N PHE A 348 2.56 -15.04 0.82
CA PHE A 348 1.15 -15.41 0.88
C PHE A 348 1.04 -16.70 1.68
N VAL A 349 0.21 -16.71 2.72
CA VAL A 349 0.06 -17.84 3.63
C VAL A 349 -1.41 -18.13 3.93
N CYS A 350 -1.75 -19.41 3.97
CA CYS A 350 -3.04 -19.89 4.45
C CYS A 350 -2.94 -20.18 5.95
N GLN A 351 -3.65 -19.42 6.77
CA GLN A 351 -3.80 -19.70 8.19
C GLN A 351 -5.09 -20.50 8.46
N GLY A 352 -5.20 -21.08 9.66
CA GLY A 352 -6.48 -21.61 10.13
C GLY A 352 -7.40 -20.46 10.57
N GLY A 353 -8.69 -20.54 10.27
CA GLY A 353 -9.68 -19.53 10.67
C GLY A 353 -9.75 -19.35 12.20
N VAL A 354 -9.91 -18.11 12.64
CA VAL A 354 -10.06 -17.76 14.06
C VAL A 354 -11.53 -17.72 14.45
N VAL A 355 -12.36 -17.07 13.64
CA VAL A 355 -13.81 -16.98 13.81
C VAL A 355 -14.50 -18.16 13.10
N TYR A 356 -14.05 -18.48 11.89
CA TYR A 356 -14.47 -19.61 11.07
C TYR A 356 -13.49 -20.78 11.22
N GLN A 357 -13.46 -21.41 12.39
CA GLN A 357 -12.45 -22.41 12.79
C GLN A 357 -12.31 -23.64 11.89
N SER A 358 -13.32 -23.94 11.06
CA SER A 358 -13.29 -25.05 10.10
C SER A 358 -12.79 -24.65 8.70
N GLN A 359 -12.44 -23.38 8.49
CA GLN A 359 -11.99 -22.84 7.21
C GLN A 359 -10.53 -22.37 7.32
N ILE A 360 -9.87 -22.23 6.18
CA ILE A 360 -8.64 -21.45 6.09
C ILE A 360 -8.97 -19.98 5.87
N HIS A 361 -7.98 -19.13 6.10
CA HIS A 361 -8.04 -17.72 5.76
C HIS A 361 -6.69 -17.27 5.22
N TYR A 362 -6.65 -16.18 4.46
CA TYR A 362 -5.43 -15.72 3.80
C TYR A 362 -4.80 -14.57 4.57
N HIS A 363 -3.48 -14.61 4.73
CA HIS A 363 -2.65 -13.46 5.05
C HIS A 363 -1.59 -13.29 3.96
N THR A 364 -1.28 -12.05 3.65
CA THR A 364 -0.21 -11.68 2.73
C THR A 364 0.51 -10.42 3.17
N VAL A 365 1.79 -10.33 2.84
CA VAL A 365 2.56 -9.10 3.01
C VAL A 365 3.37 -8.83 1.75
N TRP A 366 3.31 -7.58 1.30
CA TRP A 366 4.17 -7.03 0.28
C TRP A 366 5.10 -5.97 0.86
N ARG A 367 6.38 -6.11 0.52
CA ARG A 367 7.46 -5.18 0.87
C ARG A 367 8.35 -4.90 -0.34
N ASP A 368 8.97 -3.73 -0.35
CA ASP A 368 10.04 -3.36 -1.28
C ASP A 368 11.31 -3.08 -0.45
N ARG A 369 12.36 -3.90 -0.65
CA ARG A 369 13.63 -3.81 0.09
C ARG A 369 14.31 -2.43 0.03
N ALA A 370 14.05 -1.65 -1.01
CA ALA A 370 14.62 -0.32 -1.19
C ALA A 370 13.64 0.82 -0.88
N ARG A 371 12.32 0.56 -0.96
CA ARG A 371 11.27 1.58 -0.86
C ARG A 371 10.35 1.43 0.34
N ASP A 372 10.51 0.40 1.17
CA ASP A 372 9.79 0.27 2.44
C ASP A 372 9.93 1.57 3.26
N TYR A 373 8.81 2.14 3.66
CA TYR A 373 8.73 3.43 4.35
C TYR A 373 9.41 4.58 3.58
N GLY A 374 9.32 4.54 2.25
CA GLY A 374 9.96 5.50 1.33
C GLY A 374 11.48 5.35 1.21
N GLY A 375 12.06 4.26 1.73
CA GLY A 375 13.51 4.03 1.74
C GLY A 375 14.27 4.87 2.78
N ASN A 376 13.57 5.41 3.79
CA ASN A 376 14.13 6.37 4.74
C ASN A 376 14.80 5.76 5.98
N PHE A 377 14.51 4.50 6.32
CA PHE A 377 14.89 3.94 7.63
C PHE A 377 15.60 2.59 7.56
N TYR A 378 15.17 1.69 6.67
CA TYR A 378 15.64 0.31 6.64
C TYR A 378 15.93 -0.10 5.21
N THR A 379 17.08 0.30 4.66
CA THR A 379 17.48 -0.11 3.32
C THR A 379 18.28 -1.41 3.40
N THR A 380 17.80 -2.44 2.67
CA THR A 380 18.58 -3.66 2.40
C THR A 380 18.87 -3.72 0.90
N VAL A 381 19.90 -2.99 0.45
CA VAL A 381 20.33 -3.03 -0.96
C VAL A 381 20.98 -4.39 -1.26
N THR A 382 20.21 -5.28 -1.86
CA THR A 382 20.71 -6.48 -2.55
C THR A 382 20.80 -6.21 -4.04
N GLY A 383 21.88 -5.55 -4.47
CA GLY A 383 22.17 -5.30 -5.89
C GLY A 383 23.17 -4.18 -6.09
N THR A 384 24.45 -4.53 -6.22
CA THR A 384 25.64 -3.66 -6.37
C THR A 384 25.96 -2.75 -5.18
N LYS A 385 26.72 -3.36 -4.24
CA LYS A 385 27.27 -2.88 -2.95
C LYS A 385 26.24 -2.72 -1.83
N ALA A 386 26.51 -3.46 -0.77
CA ALA A 386 25.60 -3.86 0.29
C ALA A 386 25.01 -2.71 1.11
N ALA A 387 23.87 -3.01 1.74
CA ALA A 387 23.38 -2.40 2.97
C ALA A 387 24.31 -2.60 4.18
N GLU A 388 25.62 -2.45 3.99
CA GLU A 388 26.54 -2.08 5.06
C GLU A 388 26.48 -0.58 5.33
N ALA A 389 26.02 0.25 4.37
CA ALA A 389 26.06 1.70 4.48
C ALA A 389 25.37 2.27 5.73
N ALA A 390 24.12 1.86 6.02
CA ALA A 390 23.41 2.30 7.22
C ALA A 390 24.00 1.75 8.54
N ARG A 391 24.86 0.72 8.46
CA ARG A 391 25.68 0.21 9.57
C ARG A 391 27.09 0.81 9.60
N LEU A 392 27.53 1.49 8.55
CA LEU A 392 28.87 2.07 8.42
C LEU A 392 28.86 3.57 8.69
N PHE A 393 27.82 4.28 8.24
CA PHE A 393 27.64 5.70 8.53
C PHE A 393 26.18 6.17 8.42
N SER A 394 25.87 7.29 9.05
CA SER A 394 24.62 8.03 8.90
C SER A 394 24.88 9.46 8.46
N VAL A 395 23.85 10.14 7.94
CA VAL A 395 23.92 11.55 7.59
C VAL A 395 22.76 12.35 8.19
N TYR A 396 23.04 13.58 8.62
CA TYR A 396 22.02 14.49 9.15
C TYR A 396 22.44 15.97 9.00
N PRO A 397 21.52 16.89 8.70
CA PRO A 397 20.13 16.63 8.30
C PRO A 397 20.03 16.20 6.84
N ASN A 398 18.99 15.42 6.51
CA ASN A 398 18.70 15.00 5.15
C ASN A 398 17.17 14.84 4.99
N PRO A 399 16.48 15.71 4.23
CA PRO A 399 17.02 16.77 3.36
C PRO A 399 17.82 17.85 4.11
N LEU A 400 18.84 18.40 3.45
CA LEU A 400 19.69 19.46 3.98
C LEU A 400 19.05 20.83 3.68
N PRO A 401 18.71 21.64 4.70
CA PRO A 401 18.28 23.01 4.51
C PRO A 401 19.41 23.91 3.98
N ALA A 402 19.06 24.92 3.18
CA ALA A 402 20.02 25.89 2.65
C ALA A 402 20.87 26.52 3.76
N GLY A 403 22.19 26.55 3.57
CA GLY A 403 23.16 27.14 4.50
C GLY A 403 23.53 26.27 5.71
N GLN A 404 22.98 25.05 5.85
CA GLN A 404 23.46 24.08 6.83
C GLN A 404 24.52 23.14 6.23
N ALA A 405 25.34 22.56 7.09
CA ALA A 405 26.30 21.54 6.68
C ALA A 405 25.74 20.13 6.95
N LEU A 406 26.04 19.20 6.05
CA LEU A 406 25.66 17.80 6.22
C LEU A 406 26.68 17.12 7.13
N GLN A 407 26.22 16.58 8.24
CA GLN A 407 27.04 15.76 9.13
C GLN A 407 27.07 14.33 8.59
N VAL A 408 28.26 13.75 8.50
CA VAL A 408 28.52 12.32 8.24
C VAL A 408 29.04 11.72 9.53
N GLN A 409 28.38 10.69 10.02
CA GLN A 409 28.74 10.00 11.26
C GLN A 409 29.03 8.53 10.96
N LEU A 410 30.28 8.11 11.07
CA LEU A 410 30.67 6.70 10.98
C LEU A 410 30.18 5.93 12.23
N ALA A 411 29.84 4.66 12.04
CA ALA A 411 29.48 3.75 13.12
C ALA A 411 30.69 3.28 13.94
N THR A 412 31.90 3.33 13.36
CA THR A 412 33.17 3.05 14.05
C THR A 412 34.22 4.08 13.60
N PRO A 413 35.03 4.64 14.51
CA PRO A 413 36.09 5.57 14.13
C PRO A 413 37.07 4.95 13.13
N ALA A 414 37.46 5.71 12.11
CA ALA A 414 38.45 5.30 11.11
C ALA A 414 39.77 6.07 11.28
N PHE A 415 40.89 5.42 10.95
CA PHE A 415 42.19 6.10 10.87
C PHE A 415 42.19 7.13 9.72
N ALA A 416 41.70 6.72 8.55
CA ALA A 416 41.24 7.63 7.50
C ALA A 416 39.96 7.11 6.83
N ALA A 417 39.15 8.04 6.36
CA ALA A 417 37.96 7.79 5.56
C ALA A 417 37.80 8.89 4.51
N THR A 418 37.30 8.55 3.33
CA THR A 418 37.05 9.47 2.22
C THR A 418 35.57 9.51 1.92
N TYR A 419 34.98 10.71 1.89
CA TYR A 419 33.66 10.91 1.33
C TYR A 419 33.73 11.52 -0.06
N THR A 420 32.81 11.13 -0.95
CA THR A 420 32.66 11.64 -2.32
C THR A 420 31.19 11.88 -2.59
N LEU A 421 30.83 13.11 -2.93
CA LEU A 421 29.48 13.49 -3.34
C LEU A 421 29.39 13.53 -4.87
N ARG A 422 28.34 12.94 -5.43
CA ARG A 422 28.07 12.92 -6.87
C ARG A 422 26.71 13.54 -7.17
N ASN A 423 26.62 14.32 -8.25
CA ASN A 423 25.34 14.85 -8.74
C ASN A 423 24.50 13.75 -9.44
N ALA A 424 23.29 14.10 -9.87
CA ALA A 424 22.38 13.17 -10.56
C ALA A 424 22.94 12.59 -11.88
N LEU A 425 23.95 13.22 -12.48
CA LEU A 425 24.66 12.74 -13.67
C LEU A 425 25.84 11.81 -13.34
N GLY A 426 26.07 11.51 -12.06
CA GLY A 426 27.16 10.66 -11.57
C GLY A 426 28.52 11.36 -11.45
N GLN A 427 28.60 12.65 -11.76
CA GLN A 427 29.84 13.43 -11.69
C GLN A 427 30.19 13.74 -10.23
N ALA A 428 31.45 13.51 -9.84
CA ALA A 428 31.92 13.87 -8.50
C ALA A 428 32.04 15.39 -8.39
N VAL A 429 31.31 15.97 -7.42
CA VAL A 429 31.28 17.42 -7.18
C VAL A 429 32.09 17.82 -5.93
N LEU A 430 32.34 16.87 -5.03
CA LEU A 430 33.14 17.08 -3.84
C LEU A 430 33.75 15.75 -3.39
N THR A 431 35.05 15.75 -3.06
CA THR A 431 35.73 14.62 -2.41
C THR A 431 36.65 15.15 -1.33
N ARG A 432 36.57 14.60 -0.11
CA ARG A 432 37.51 14.92 0.98
C ARG A 432 37.78 13.70 1.85
N THR A 433 38.93 13.73 2.52
CA THR A 433 39.34 12.74 3.51
C THR A 433 39.22 13.31 4.93
N PHE A 434 38.86 12.48 5.89
CA PHE A 434 38.76 12.79 7.31
C PHE A 434 39.24 11.61 8.17
N ALA A 435 39.48 11.86 9.44
CA ALA A 435 39.85 10.85 10.44
C ALA A 435 38.88 10.92 11.63
N GLY A 436 38.76 9.84 12.39
CA GLY A 436 37.82 9.74 13.52
C GLY A 436 36.45 9.22 13.10
N SER A 437 35.40 9.61 13.83
CA SER A 437 34.04 9.08 13.65
C SER A 437 33.08 10.02 12.95
N ALA A 438 33.44 11.28 12.70
CA ALA A 438 32.52 12.25 12.11
C ALA A 438 33.24 13.20 11.16
N ALA A 439 32.49 13.69 10.17
CA ALA A 439 32.93 14.77 9.30
C ALA A 439 31.76 15.68 8.92
N GLU A 440 32.07 16.96 8.83
CA GLU A 440 31.17 17.93 8.24
C GLU A 440 31.44 18.01 6.72
N VAL A 441 30.37 17.89 5.94
CA VAL A 441 30.39 18.06 4.50
C VAL A 441 29.88 19.47 4.18
N PRO A 442 30.75 20.39 3.73
CA PRO A 442 30.33 21.72 3.34
C PRO A 442 29.57 21.65 2.01
N LEU A 443 28.28 22.02 2.03
CA LEU A 443 27.40 21.96 0.86
C LEU A 443 26.98 23.37 0.37
N ASN A 444 27.60 24.42 0.89
CA ASN A 444 27.29 25.83 0.61
C ASN A 444 27.50 26.27 -0.85
N SER A 445 28.13 25.44 -1.70
CA SER A 445 28.35 25.71 -3.12
C SER A 445 27.58 24.78 -4.06
N LEU A 446 26.65 23.96 -3.55
CA LEU A 446 25.91 23.00 -4.35
C LEU A 446 24.55 23.53 -4.77
N ALA A 447 24.15 23.22 -6.01
CA ALA A 447 22.80 23.50 -6.48
C ALA A 447 21.78 22.60 -5.73
N PRO A 448 20.56 23.08 -5.49
CA PRO A 448 19.47 22.24 -5.00
C PRO A 448 19.27 21.01 -5.89
N GLY A 449 19.03 19.86 -5.28
CA GLY A 449 18.83 18.61 -6.01
C GLY A 449 19.25 17.35 -5.25
N LEU A 450 19.15 16.22 -5.94
CA LEU A 450 19.53 14.91 -5.43
C LEU A 450 21.02 14.63 -5.70
N TYR A 451 21.72 14.22 -4.65
CA TYR A 451 23.11 13.79 -4.69
C TYR A 451 23.25 12.37 -4.13
N LEU A 452 24.31 11.69 -4.57
CA LEU A 452 24.76 10.43 -4.00
C LEU A 452 26.04 10.67 -3.21
N LEU A 453 25.99 10.51 -1.89
CA LEU A 453 27.17 10.52 -1.03
C LEU A 453 27.73 9.11 -0.92
N SER A 454 29.00 8.93 -1.23
CA SER A 454 29.78 7.71 -1.01
C SER A 454 30.78 7.96 0.11
N VAL A 455 30.92 7.04 1.07
CA VAL A 455 31.91 7.10 2.16
C VAL A 455 32.69 5.80 2.19
N GLN A 456 34.01 5.90 2.26
CA GLN A 456 34.93 4.76 2.28
C GLN A 456 35.94 4.93 3.41
N ALA A 457 35.87 4.08 4.43
CA ALA A 457 36.90 3.98 5.47
C ALA A 457 38.06 3.07 5.02
N ASP A 458 39.24 3.25 5.60
CA ASP A 458 40.41 2.42 5.31
C ASP A 458 40.11 0.92 5.48
N GLY A 459 40.47 0.13 4.46
CA GLY A 459 40.24 -1.32 4.45
C GLY A 459 38.77 -1.74 4.27
N GLN A 460 37.83 -0.78 4.10
CA GLN A 460 36.41 -1.04 3.88
C GLN A 460 36.00 -0.73 2.44
N ALA A 461 34.92 -1.38 1.99
CA ALA A 461 34.28 -1.03 0.72
C ALA A 461 33.56 0.33 0.84
N PRO A 462 33.44 1.11 -0.26
CA PRO A 462 32.66 2.33 -0.25
C PRO A 462 31.17 2.03 -0.09
N ALA A 463 30.53 2.77 0.81
CA ALA A 463 29.12 2.72 1.14
C ALA A 463 28.42 4.02 0.70
N THR A 464 27.15 3.96 0.29
CA THR A 464 26.47 5.13 -0.28
C THR A 464 25.13 5.46 0.35
N GLN A 465 24.82 6.75 0.47
CA GLN A 465 23.52 7.27 0.90
C GLN A 465 23.07 8.42 -0.01
N ARG A 466 21.75 8.54 -0.24
CA ARG A 466 21.18 9.67 -0.97
C ARG A 466 21.14 10.90 -0.08
N VAL A 467 21.51 12.05 -0.61
CA VAL A 467 21.44 13.36 0.06
C VAL A 467 20.62 14.30 -0.80
N THR A 468 19.61 14.92 -0.22
CA THR A 468 18.80 15.95 -0.89
C THR A 468 19.24 17.32 -0.38
N VAL A 469 19.68 18.20 -1.27
CA VAL A 469 19.98 19.61 -0.95
C VAL A 469 18.79 20.46 -1.38
N GLN A 470 18.25 21.26 -0.46
CA GLN A 470 17.10 22.14 -0.70
C GLN A 470 17.50 23.53 -1.21
#